data_AF-A0A923S931-F1
#
_entry.id   AF-A0A923S931-F1
#
_cell.length_a   1.000
_cell.length_b   1.000
_cell.length_c   1.000
_cell.angle_alpha   90.00
_cell.angle_beta   90.00
_cell.angle_gamma   90.00
#
_symmetry.space_group_name_H-M   'P 1'
#
loop_
_entity.id
_entity.type
_entity.pdbx_description
1 polymer ?
#
loop_
_entity_poly.entity_id
_entity_poly.type
_entity_poly.pdbx_seq_one_letter_code
_entity_poly.pdbx_strand_id
1 'polypeptide(L)'
;MARKRVVEAPSLHSWEDVNDALRQIAEAQIALGEIQSDMQKQILGAQKVAEEQSKPLNDNVAKLEREIKSFVTDHRDEMGKTKSMVLTFGEVGFRLSTSVSLPRAKEKLEEIIRRLKSRQMTDCIVVEEKVSKEALKKYGEDTVNAVGATWKQSDVFGYEVNIAKLEQIKAGN
;
A
#
# COMPACT_ATOMS: atom_id res chain seq x y z
N MET A 1 30.20 23.69 18.66
CA MET A 1 31.17 23.08 17.72
C MET A 1 30.52 23.01 16.36
N ALA A 2 30.99 23.83 15.40
CA ALA A 2 30.42 23.90 14.06
C ALA A 2 30.73 22.60 13.29
N ARG A 3 29.71 21.90 12.79
CA ARG A 3 29.91 20.84 11.79
C ARG A 3 30.45 21.50 10.53
N LYS A 4 31.77 21.45 10.36
CA LYS A 4 32.45 21.76 9.12
C LYS A 4 31.87 20.80 8.07
N ARG A 5 30.99 21.30 7.21
CA ARG A 5 30.62 20.57 5.99
C ARG A 5 31.93 20.39 5.23
N VAL A 6 32.37 19.14 5.12
CA VAL A 6 33.39 18.79 4.14
C VAL A 6 32.70 19.06 2.81
N VAL A 7 32.93 20.25 2.25
CA VAL A 7 32.60 20.51 0.85
C VAL A 7 33.71 19.81 0.10
N GLU A 8 33.51 18.52 -0.20
CA GLU A 8 34.35 17.84 -1.17
C GLU A 8 34.32 18.70 -2.44
N ALA A 9 35.50 19.11 -2.90
CA ALA A 9 35.62 19.85 -4.14
C ALA A 9 34.93 19.03 -5.25
N PRO A 10 34.18 19.65 -6.16
CA PRO A 10 33.52 18.92 -7.24
C PRO A 10 34.60 18.14 -8.00
N SER A 11 34.57 16.82 -7.89
CA SER A 11 35.56 15.92 -8.48
C SER A 11 35.43 15.83 -10.00
N LEU A 12 34.28 16.23 -10.53
CA LEU A 12 33.96 16.23 -11.95
C LEU A 12 34.28 17.61 -12.54
N HIS A 13 35.26 17.67 -13.45
CA HIS A 13 35.73 18.91 -14.07
C HIS A 13 35.45 18.95 -15.57
N SER A 14 34.98 17.85 -16.15
CA SER A 14 34.68 17.70 -17.57
C SER A 14 33.38 16.94 -17.83
N TRP A 15 32.83 17.09 -19.03
CA TRP A 15 31.69 16.29 -19.49
C TRP A 15 32.03 14.79 -19.59
N GLU A 16 33.31 14.45 -19.77
CA GLU A 16 33.80 13.08 -19.75
C GLU A 16 33.69 12.49 -18.33
N ASP A 17 34.10 13.26 -17.30
CA ASP A 17 33.92 12.86 -15.90
C ASP A 17 32.44 12.66 -15.55
N VAL A 18 31.56 13.54 -16.05
CA VAL A 18 30.10 13.40 -15.86
C VAL A 18 29.57 12.14 -16.55
N ASN A 19 30.03 11.86 -17.78
CA ASN A 19 29.65 10.65 -18.49
C ASN A 19 30.13 9.37 -17.79
N ASP A 20 31.35 9.38 -17.25
CA ASP A 20 31.90 8.28 -16.44
C ASP A 20 31.16 8.13 -15.11
N ALA A 21 30.78 9.23 -14.46
CA ALA A 21 29.94 9.19 -13.26
C ALA A 21 28.56 8.59 -13.58
N LEU A 22 27.94 8.96 -14.71
CA LEU A 22 26.68 8.34 -15.16
C LEU A 22 26.85 6.84 -15.45
N ARG A 23 27.98 6.43 -16.04
CA ARG A 23 28.32 5.01 -16.25
C ARG A 23 28.41 4.26 -14.91
N GLN A 24 29.13 4.81 -13.94
CA GLN A 24 29.28 4.20 -12.61
C GLN A 24 27.95 4.15 -11.85
N ILE A 25 27.10 5.19 -11.97
CA ILE A 25 25.76 5.18 -11.39
C ILE A 25 24.90 4.07 -12.02
N ALA A 26 24.97 3.89 -13.34
CA ALA A 26 24.25 2.82 -14.02
C ALA A 26 24.70 1.44 -13.52
N GLU A 27 26.01 1.21 -13.37
CA GLU A 27 26.56 -0.03 -12.82
C GLU A 27 26.11 -0.29 -11.38
N ALA A 28 26.15 0.75 -10.54
CA ALA A 28 25.69 0.67 -9.16
C ALA A 28 24.18 0.37 -9.09
N GLN A 29 23.36 0.95 -9.97
CA GLN A 29 21.92 0.68 -10.02
C GLN A 29 21.62 -0.76 -10.43
N ILE A 30 22.36 -1.33 -11.39
CA ILE A 30 22.24 -2.75 -11.77
C ILE A 30 22.59 -3.63 -10.58
N ALA A 31 23.75 -3.40 -9.95
CA ALA A 31 24.18 -4.17 -8.79
C ALA A 31 23.20 -4.08 -7.61
N LEU A 32 22.64 -2.89 -7.35
CA LEU A 32 21.57 -2.73 -6.36
C LEU A 32 20.31 -3.51 -6.74
N GLY A 33 19.94 -3.53 -8.02
CA GLY A 33 18.82 -4.32 -8.53
C GLY A 33 19.04 -5.83 -8.36
N GLU A 34 20.25 -6.33 -8.58
CA GLU A 34 20.63 -7.73 -8.35
C GLU A 34 20.51 -8.10 -6.86
N ILE A 35 21.06 -7.27 -5.97
CA ILE A 35 20.96 -7.46 -4.51
C ILE A 35 19.50 -7.47 -4.06
N GLN A 36 18.69 -6.53 -4.57
CA GLN A 36 17.26 -6.49 -4.27
C GLN A 36 16.52 -7.73 -4.79
N SER A 37 16.86 -8.20 -5.98
CA SER A 37 16.29 -9.42 -6.57
C SER A 37 16.61 -10.64 -5.72
N ASP A 38 17.85 -10.79 -5.28
CA ASP A 38 18.26 -11.91 -4.43
C ASP A 38 17.63 -11.86 -3.03
N MET A 39 17.53 -10.67 -2.44
CA MET A 39 16.76 -10.47 -1.21
C MET A 39 15.30 -10.89 -1.39
N GLN A 40 14.66 -10.48 -2.49
CA GLN A 40 13.28 -10.84 -2.79
C GLN A 40 13.11 -12.36 -2.96
N LYS A 41 14.07 -13.04 -3.62
CA LYS A 41 14.06 -14.51 -3.72
C LYS A 41 14.13 -15.17 -2.34
N GLN A 42 14.97 -14.67 -1.44
CA GLN A 42 15.07 -15.19 -0.07
C GLN A 42 13.77 -14.96 0.72
N ILE A 43 13.16 -13.77 0.61
CA ILE A 43 11.87 -13.45 1.24
C ILE A 43 10.80 -14.42 0.75
N LEU A 44 10.69 -14.63 -0.55
CA LEU A 44 9.72 -15.57 -1.12
C LEU A 44 9.95 -17.00 -0.64
N GLY A 45 11.20 -17.44 -0.54
CA GLY A 45 11.55 -18.74 0.04
C GLY A 45 11.10 -18.88 1.49
N ALA A 46 11.39 -17.87 2.32
CA ALA A 46 10.98 -17.86 3.72
C ALA A 46 9.45 -17.80 3.89
N GLN A 47 8.76 -17.00 3.06
CA GLN A 47 7.29 -16.94 3.03
C GLN A 47 6.68 -18.29 2.69
N LYS A 48 7.22 -18.98 1.67
CA LYS A 48 6.74 -20.30 1.27
C LYS A 48 6.90 -21.35 2.39
N VAL A 49 8.05 -21.36 3.07
CA VAL A 49 8.28 -22.26 4.21
C VAL A 49 7.31 -21.94 5.36
N ALA A 50 7.12 -20.66 5.68
CA ALA A 50 6.17 -20.24 6.70
C ALA A 50 4.72 -20.61 6.33
N GLU A 51 4.33 -20.48 5.06
CA GLU A 51 3.02 -20.88 4.56
C GLU A 51 2.83 -22.40 4.65
N GLU A 52 3.81 -23.19 4.22
CA GLU A 52 3.76 -24.66 4.30
C GLU A 52 3.66 -25.17 5.75
N GLN A 53 4.38 -24.55 6.68
CA GLN A 53 4.33 -24.91 8.10
C GLN A 53 3.06 -24.42 8.81
N SER A 54 2.56 -23.24 8.43
CA SER A 54 1.35 -22.67 9.05
C SER A 54 0.07 -23.30 8.49
N LYS A 55 0.07 -23.81 7.26
CA LYS A 55 -1.09 -24.45 6.64
C LYS A 55 -1.72 -25.56 7.50
N PRO A 56 -1.00 -26.60 7.97
CA PRO A 56 -1.61 -27.64 8.81
C PRO A 56 -2.12 -27.09 10.14
N LEU A 57 -1.48 -26.06 10.71
CA LEU A 57 -1.93 -25.42 11.94
C LEU A 57 -3.23 -24.64 11.70
N ASN A 58 -3.29 -23.86 10.62
CA ASN A 58 -4.48 -23.11 10.20
C ASN A 58 -5.64 -24.06 9.85
N ASP A 59 -5.36 -25.17 9.15
CA ASP A 59 -6.36 -26.18 8.82
C ASP A 59 -6.91 -26.85 10.09
N ASN A 60 -6.04 -27.15 11.07
CA ASN A 60 -6.46 -27.68 12.36
C ASN A 60 -7.28 -26.67 13.17
N VAL A 61 -6.88 -25.39 13.19
CA VAL A 61 -7.64 -24.31 13.82
C VAL A 61 -9.01 -24.19 13.16
N ALA A 62 -9.09 -24.12 11.83
CA ALA A 62 -10.35 -24.03 11.11
C ALA A 62 -11.27 -25.25 11.34
N LYS A 63 -10.69 -26.45 11.44
CA LYS A 63 -11.42 -27.66 11.80
C LYS A 63 -12.00 -27.54 13.21
N LEU A 64 -11.20 -27.16 14.20
CA LEU A 64 -11.64 -26.99 15.59
C LEU A 64 -12.68 -25.88 15.71
N GLU A 65 -12.51 -24.75 15.03
CA GLU A 65 -13.50 -23.67 14.97
C GLU A 65 -14.84 -24.16 14.42
N ARG A 66 -14.83 -25.01 13.39
CA ARG A 66 -16.04 -25.60 12.81
C ARG A 66 -16.72 -26.56 13.78
N GLU A 67 -15.96 -27.42 14.46
CA GLU A 67 -16.46 -28.35 15.47
C GLU A 67 -17.07 -27.60 16.66
N ILE A 68 -16.35 -26.60 17.20
CA ILE A 68 -16.84 -25.71 18.26
C ILE A 68 -18.12 -25.02 17.80
N LYS A 69 -18.17 -24.46 16.59
CA LYS A 69 -19.35 -23.81 16.05
C LYS A 69 -20.54 -24.76 15.96
N SER A 70 -20.34 -25.99 15.46
CA SER A 70 -21.41 -26.99 15.38
C SER A 70 -21.94 -27.30 16.78
N PHE A 71 -21.05 -27.64 17.71
CA PHE A 71 -21.40 -27.97 19.09
C PHE A 71 -22.16 -26.83 19.79
N VAL A 72 -21.63 -25.60 19.70
CA VAL A 72 -22.24 -24.39 20.28
C VAL A 72 -23.59 -24.05 19.64
N THR A 73 -23.78 -24.38 18.36
CA THR A 73 -25.06 -24.19 17.67
C THR A 73 -26.09 -25.22 18.13
N ASP A 74 -25.69 -26.48 18.31
CA ASP A 74 -26.57 -27.56 18.78
C ASP A 74 -26.95 -27.38 20.26
N HIS A 75 -26.06 -26.82 21.09
CA HIS A 75 -26.27 -26.55 22.52
C HIS A 75 -26.66 -25.09 22.80
N ARG A 76 -27.21 -24.39 21.80
CA ARG A 76 -27.55 -22.98 21.93
C ARG A 76 -28.55 -22.70 23.06
N ASP A 77 -29.44 -23.65 23.33
CA ASP A 77 -30.45 -23.55 24.39
C ASP A 77 -29.83 -23.60 25.80
N GLU A 78 -28.63 -24.18 25.94
CA GLU A 78 -27.90 -24.28 27.21
C GLU A 78 -27.16 -22.97 27.56
N MET A 79 -26.96 -22.08 26.58
CA MET A 79 -26.17 -20.83 26.75
C MET A 79 -26.91 -19.70 27.50
N GLY A 80 -28.14 -19.94 27.95
CA GLY A 80 -28.93 -18.98 28.71
C GLY A 80 -29.22 -17.67 27.98
N LYS A 81 -29.56 -16.62 28.74
CA LYS A 81 -30.03 -15.33 28.18
C LYS A 81 -28.93 -14.52 27.49
N THR A 82 -27.67 -14.67 27.91
CA THR A 82 -26.52 -13.94 27.36
C THR A 82 -25.97 -14.56 26.08
N LYS A 83 -26.36 -15.81 25.76
CA LYS A 83 -25.87 -16.58 24.59
C LYS A 83 -24.33 -16.62 24.55
N SER A 84 -23.69 -16.62 25.70
CA SER A 84 -22.23 -16.69 25.86
C SER A 84 -21.86 -17.61 27.02
N MET A 85 -20.76 -18.34 26.87
CA MET A 85 -20.17 -19.24 27.87
C MET A 85 -18.67 -19.00 27.97
N VAL A 86 -18.23 -18.66 29.18
CA VAL A 86 -16.81 -18.51 29.51
C VAL A 86 -16.26 -19.87 29.96
N LEU A 87 -15.18 -20.31 29.32
CA LEU A 87 -14.44 -21.54 29.59
C LEU A 87 -13.03 -21.20 30.09
N THR A 88 -12.30 -22.21 30.58
CA THR A 88 -10.94 -22.03 31.15
C THR A 88 -9.95 -21.39 30.17
N PHE A 89 -10.10 -21.61 28.86
CA PHE A 89 -9.16 -21.15 27.83
C PHE A 89 -9.77 -20.14 26.84
N GLY A 90 -11.01 -19.67 27.05
CA GLY A 90 -11.66 -18.73 26.14
C GLY A 90 -13.16 -18.58 26.36
N GLU A 91 -13.81 -17.78 25.53
CA GLU A 91 -15.26 -17.55 25.56
C GLU A 91 -15.87 -17.91 24.21
N VAL A 92 -17.01 -18.61 24.22
CA VAL A 92 -17.83 -18.86 23.04
C VAL A 92 -19.16 -18.14 23.19
N GLY A 93 -19.67 -17.54 22.12
CA GLY A 93 -20.97 -16.89 22.19
C GLY A 93 -21.50 -16.39 20.85
N PHE A 94 -22.80 -16.12 20.82
CA PHE A 94 -23.48 -15.56 19.66
C PHE A 94 -23.63 -14.05 19.81
N ARG A 95 -22.95 -13.29 18.95
CA ARG A 95 -23.23 -11.87 18.77
C ARG A 95 -24.23 -11.64 17.65
N LEU A 96 -25.18 -10.73 17.87
CA LEU A 96 -25.99 -10.20 16.78
C LEU A 96 -25.14 -9.14 16.05
N SER A 97 -24.63 -9.47 14.86
CA SER A 97 -23.95 -8.50 14.01
C SER A 97 -24.88 -8.09 12.87
N THR A 98 -25.12 -6.79 12.73
CA THR A 98 -25.85 -6.26 11.58
C THR A 98 -24.83 -5.96 10.49
N SER A 99 -24.88 -6.71 9.39
CA SER A 99 -24.07 -6.43 8.20
C SER A 99 -24.94 -5.79 7.14
N VAL A 100 -24.52 -4.64 6.62
CA VAL A 100 -25.18 -3.95 5.51
C VAL A 100 -24.38 -4.24 4.24
N SER A 101 -24.98 -4.95 3.30
CA SER A 101 -24.39 -5.18 1.98
C SER A 101 -24.90 -4.13 0.98
N LEU A 102 -23.97 -3.54 0.23
CA LEU A 102 -24.28 -2.61 -0.85
C LEU A 102 -24.06 -3.29 -2.21
N PRO A 103 -24.93 -3.09 -3.21
CA PRO A 103 -24.71 -3.57 -4.56
C PRO A 103 -23.44 -2.98 -5.19
N ARG A 104 -22.70 -3.78 -5.99
CA ARG A 104 -21.52 -3.31 -6.74
C ARG A 104 -21.86 -2.53 -8.01
N ALA A 105 -23.09 -2.62 -8.50
CA ALA A 105 -23.52 -1.94 -9.71
C ALA A 105 -23.61 -0.43 -9.46
N LYS A 106 -22.92 0.37 -10.27
CA LYS A 106 -22.88 1.84 -10.14
C LYS A 106 -24.29 2.45 -10.18
N GLU A 107 -25.14 2.00 -11.10
CA GLU A 107 -26.52 2.49 -11.24
C GLU A 107 -27.36 2.27 -9.97
N LYS A 108 -27.21 1.09 -9.33
CA LYS A 108 -27.92 0.77 -8.08
C LYS A 108 -27.37 1.56 -6.91
N LEU A 109 -26.06 1.83 -6.89
CA LEU A 109 -25.44 2.64 -5.84
C LEU A 109 -25.85 4.12 -5.97
N GLU A 110 -25.92 4.65 -7.20
CA GLU A 110 -26.42 6.00 -7.48
C GLU A 110 -27.89 6.13 -7.10
N GLU A 111 -28.72 5.13 -7.37
CA GLU A 111 -30.11 5.13 -6.92
C GLU A 111 -30.23 5.07 -5.40
N ILE A 112 -29.37 4.29 -4.73
CA ILE A 112 -29.26 4.29 -3.25
C ILE A 112 -28.84 5.67 -2.74
N ILE A 113 -27.84 6.30 -3.34
CA ILE A 113 -27.40 7.67 -2.99
C ILE A 113 -28.55 8.66 -3.20
N ARG A 114 -29.31 8.56 -4.31
CA ARG A 114 -30.48 9.41 -4.58
C ARG A 114 -31.57 9.21 -3.53
N ARG A 115 -31.86 7.96 -3.16
CA ARG A 115 -32.84 7.62 -2.10
C ARG A 115 -32.35 8.10 -0.73
N LEU A 116 -31.06 7.97 -0.42
CA LEU A 116 -30.44 8.48 0.82
C LEU A 116 -30.54 10.01 0.90
N LYS A 117 -30.21 10.72 -0.19
CA LYS A 117 -30.40 12.18 -0.29
C LYS A 117 -31.87 12.59 -0.11
N SER A 118 -32.81 11.87 -0.72
CA SER A 118 -34.26 12.15 -0.58
C SER A 118 -34.79 11.94 0.84
N ARG A 119 -34.14 11.06 1.62
CA ARG A 119 -34.48 10.77 3.01
C ARG A 119 -33.72 11.63 4.02
N GLN A 120 -32.96 12.61 3.54
CA GLN A 120 -32.08 13.47 4.36
C GLN A 120 -31.06 12.67 5.20
N MET A 121 -30.73 11.44 4.78
CA MET A 121 -29.75 10.57 5.44
C MET A 121 -28.33 10.88 4.92
N THR A 122 -27.91 12.14 5.07
CA THR A 122 -26.62 12.63 4.59
C THR A 122 -25.43 12.04 5.35
N ASP A 123 -25.63 11.60 6.59
CA ASP A 123 -24.63 10.88 7.39
C ASP A 123 -24.15 9.56 6.74
N CYS A 124 -24.93 9.00 5.81
CA CYS A 124 -24.57 7.77 5.10
C CYS A 124 -23.80 8.02 3.78
N ILE A 125 -23.57 9.28 3.41
CA ILE A 125 -22.94 9.65 2.14
C ILE A 125 -21.57 10.24 2.45
N VAL A 126 -20.51 9.44 2.25
CA VAL A 126 -19.14 9.94 2.31
C VAL A 126 -18.81 10.62 0.99
N VAL A 127 -18.72 11.95 1.01
CA VAL A 127 -18.23 12.74 -0.13
C VAL A 127 -16.74 12.98 0.08
N GLU A 128 -15.91 12.31 -0.72
CA GLU A 128 -14.47 12.54 -0.70
C GLU A 128 -14.11 13.64 -1.71
N GLU A 129 -13.95 14.88 -1.24
CA GLU A 129 -13.52 15.99 -2.08
C GLU A 129 -11.99 16.01 -2.18
N LYS A 130 -11.47 15.49 -3.30
CA LYS A 130 -10.04 15.51 -3.61
C LYS A 130 -9.72 16.69 -4.52
N VAL A 131 -8.77 17.52 -4.10
CA VAL A 131 -8.20 18.57 -4.94
C VAL A 131 -7.32 17.94 -6.01
N SER A 132 -7.69 18.11 -7.28
CA SER A 132 -6.83 17.71 -8.40
C SER A 132 -5.72 18.74 -8.59
N LYS A 133 -4.51 18.40 -8.12
CA LYS A 133 -3.31 19.23 -8.30
C LYS A 133 -2.97 19.41 -9.79
N GLU A 134 -3.28 18.44 -10.64
CA GLU A 134 -3.05 18.54 -12.09
C GLU A 134 -4.00 19.53 -12.76
N ALA A 135 -5.28 19.54 -12.37
CA ALA A 135 -6.22 20.55 -12.84
C ALA A 135 -5.81 21.93 -12.32
N LEU A 136 -5.44 22.03 -11.03
CA LEU A 136 -5.02 23.27 -10.41
C LEU A 136 -3.80 23.89 -11.10
N LYS A 137 -2.83 23.07 -11.53
CA LYS A 137 -1.68 23.52 -12.33
C LYS A 137 -2.05 24.19 -13.65
N LYS A 138 -3.19 23.83 -14.27
CA LYS A 138 -3.66 24.39 -15.54
C LYS A 138 -4.31 25.78 -15.39
N TYR A 139 -4.77 26.14 -14.19
CA TYR A 139 -5.41 27.43 -13.93
C TYR A 139 -4.41 28.57 -13.64
N GLY A 140 -3.10 28.28 -13.67
CA GLY A 140 -2.04 29.27 -13.50
C GLY A 140 -1.79 29.69 -12.06
N GLU A 141 -0.65 30.33 -11.84
CA GLU A 141 -0.12 30.70 -10.52
C GLU A 141 -1.08 31.59 -9.72
N ASP A 142 -1.72 32.57 -10.37
CA ASP A 142 -2.67 33.48 -9.72
C ASP A 142 -3.86 32.74 -9.10
N THR A 143 -4.44 31.77 -9.83
CA THR A 143 -5.58 30.98 -9.33
C THR A 143 -5.16 30.00 -8.24
N VAL A 144 -3.98 29.39 -8.36
CA VAL A 144 -3.43 28.46 -7.36
C VAL A 144 -3.18 29.19 -6.03
N ASN A 145 -2.57 30.38 -6.09
CA ASN A 145 -2.31 31.20 -4.93
C ASN A 145 -3.61 31.75 -4.32
N ALA A 146 -4.60 32.11 -5.15
CA ALA A 146 -5.91 32.58 -4.68
C ALA A 146 -6.71 31.50 -3.91
N VAL A 147 -6.55 30.22 -4.24
CA VAL A 147 -7.18 29.11 -3.49
C VAL A 147 -6.36 28.65 -2.27
N GLY A 148 -5.30 29.37 -1.92
CA GLY A 148 -4.43 29.07 -0.76
C GLY A 148 -3.45 27.92 -1.00
N ALA A 149 -3.30 27.45 -2.25
CA ALA A 149 -2.25 26.50 -2.60
C ALA A 149 -0.96 27.26 -2.96
N THR A 150 0.20 26.69 -2.60
CA THR A 150 1.48 27.33 -2.91
C THR A 150 1.96 26.90 -4.30
N TRP A 151 2.06 27.85 -5.23
CA TRP A 151 2.79 27.62 -6.47
C TRP A 151 4.30 27.63 -6.20
N LYS A 152 4.97 26.51 -6.45
CA LYS A 152 6.43 26.42 -6.40
C LYS A 152 6.92 25.87 -7.72
N GLN A 153 7.57 26.72 -8.49
CA GLN A 153 8.35 26.31 -9.65
C GLN A 153 9.81 26.19 -9.20
N SER A 154 10.32 24.96 -9.18
CA SER A 154 11.72 24.67 -8.91
C SER A 154 12.31 24.02 -10.14
N ASP A 155 13.44 24.54 -10.61
CA ASP A 155 14.28 23.83 -11.56
C ASP A 155 15.03 22.73 -10.79
N VAL A 156 14.67 21.47 -11.05
CA VAL A 156 15.15 20.31 -10.29
C VAL A 156 16.13 19.56 -11.19
N PHE A 157 17.36 19.40 -10.71
CA PHE A 157 18.35 18.56 -11.37
C PHE A 157 17.83 17.12 -11.50
N GLY A 158 17.81 16.61 -12.73
CA GLY A 158 17.50 15.23 -13.05
C GLY A 158 18.63 14.59 -13.85
N TYR A 159 18.85 13.30 -13.64
CA TYR A 159 19.73 12.49 -14.45
C TYR A 159 19.01 11.21 -14.83
N GLU A 160 19.20 10.77 -16.07
CA GLU A 160 18.73 9.48 -16.54
C GLU A 160 19.95 8.67 -16.99
N VAL A 161 20.07 7.46 -16.47
CA VAL A 161 21.12 6.53 -16.91
C VAL A 161 20.55 5.56 -17.92
N ASN A 162 21.24 5.39 -19.05
CA ASN A 162 20.83 4.47 -20.09
C ASN A 162 21.44 3.09 -19.85
N ILE A 163 20.72 2.27 -19.07
CA ILE A 163 21.13 0.91 -18.69
C ILE A 163 21.28 0.01 -19.94
N ALA A 164 20.37 0.11 -20.91
CA ALA A 164 20.41 -0.70 -22.13
C ALA A 164 21.65 -0.43 -23.00
N LYS A 165 22.06 0.84 -23.11
CA LYS A 165 23.27 1.21 -23.85
C LYS A 165 24.54 0.73 -23.12
N LEU A 166 24.55 0.73 -21.79
CA LEU A 166 25.65 0.18 -20.99
C LEU A 166 25.80 -1.33 -21.23
N GLU A 167 24.70 -2.08 -21.22
CA GLU A 167 24.72 -3.53 -21.48
C GLU A 167 25.21 -3.86 -22.89
N GLN A 168 24.78 -3.09 -23.91
CA GLN A 168 25.28 -3.27 -25.29
C GLN A 168 26.79 -3.01 -25.41
N ILE A 169 27.32 -1.99 -24.73
CA ILE A 169 28.76 -1.68 -24.74
C ILE A 169 29.55 -2.78 -24.03
N LYS A 170 29.01 -3.34 -22.93
CA LYS A 170 29.66 -4.46 -22.22
C LYS A 170 29.57 -5.79 -22.96
N ALA A 171 28.52 -6.03 -23.73
CA ALA A 171 28.33 -7.27 -24.49
C ALA A 171 29.03 -7.27 -25.86
N GLY A 172 29.43 -6.09 -26.36
CA GLY A 172 30.06 -5.89 -27.66
C GLY A 172 31.60 -5.78 -27.64
N ASN A 173 32.26 -6.10 -26.53
CA ASN A 173 33.72 -6.12 -26.37
C ASN A 173 34.20 -7.54 -25.99
#